data_AF-A0A960TM55-F1
#
_entry.id   AF-A0A960TM55-F1
#
_cell.length_a   1.000
_cell.length_b   1.000
_cell.length_c   1.000
_cell.angle_alpha   90.00
_cell.angle_beta   90.00
_cell.angle_gamma   90.00
#
_symmetry.space_group_name_H-M   'P 1'
#
loop_
_entity.id
_entity.type
_entity.pdbx_description
1 polymer ?
#
loop_
_entity_poly.entity_id
_entity_poly.type
_entity_poly.pdbx_seq_one_letter_code
_entity_poly.pdbx_strand_id
1 'polypeptide(L)'
;ILIQPPSSLTYPGSPFLFVQNSAIATQTPTVTGTISSCSSSPALPSGLSLNSANCVLSGTPTVLQGAANYTITATNSTGSTSTTISIEISDLPIQCLSYTSISGDDRYKALTNTTTLCDNTVMNGSWVRFTGTYSQLSTSSAGYSLCNTSATGYLNTALPSTRGQVVSGTVCYHWTTSNCEFSNTIQITHCGTYFVYQLPIPPNCSLRYCTQ
;
A
#
# COMPACT_ATOMS: atom_id res chain seq x y z
N ILE A 1 -28.86 21.03 33.79
CA ILE A 1 -28.28 19.96 32.95
C ILE A 1 -26.88 19.68 33.48
N LEU A 2 -26.55 18.44 33.85
CA LEU A 2 -25.20 18.06 34.26
C LEU A 2 -24.37 17.76 33.00
N ILE A 3 -23.23 18.45 32.85
CA ILE A 3 -22.30 18.24 31.73
C ILE A 3 -21.27 17.21 32.18
N GLN A 4 -21.27 16.02 31.56
CA GLN A 4 -20.27 14.98 31.85
C GLN A 4 -18.90 15.37 31.24
N PRO A 5 -17.79 15.28 32.00
CA PRO A 5 -16.46 15.58 31.48
C PRO A 5 -16.06 14.57 30.39
N PRO A 6 -15.23 14.99 29.41
CA PRO A 6 -14.74 14.09 28.37
C PRO A 6 -13.92 12.97 29.00
N SER A 7 -14.05 11.76 28.49
CA SER A 7 -13.31 10.58 28.95
C SER A 7 -13.12 9.58 27.82
N SER A 8 -12.22 8.61 28.02
CA SER A 8 -11.98 7.50 27.08
C SER A 8 -11.69 7.93 25.64
N LEU A 9 -10.99 9.06 25.46
CA LEU A 9 -10.61 9.55 24.15
C LEU A 9 -9.63 8.60 23.48
N THR A 10 -9.98 8.06 22.31
CA THR A 10 -9.13 7.17 21.53
C THR A 10 -9.26 7.42 20.04
N TYR A 11 -8.20 7.12 19.29
CA TYR A 11 -8.19 7.10 17.82
C TYR A 11 -7.91 5.67 17.35
N PRO A 12 -8.93 4.90 16.92
CA PRO A 12 -8.76 3.49 16.57
C PRO A 12 -7.76 3.22 15.45
N GLY A 13 -7.50 4.21 14.58
CA GLY A 13 -6.56 4.07 13.47
C GLY A 13 -5.11 4.45 13.80
N SER A 14 -4.79 4.87 15.03
CA SER A 14 -3.41 5.19 15.41
C SER A 14 -2.62 3.89 15.71
N PRO A 15 -1.35 3.75 15.26
CA PRO A 15 -0.52 4.75 14.58
C PRO A 15 -0.95 5.00 13.13
N PHE A 16 -0.87 6.26 12.70
CA PHE A 16 -1.26 6.71 11.36
C PHE A 16 -0.07 6.81 10.41
N LEU A 17 -0.27 6.28 9.20
CA LEU A 17 0.54 6.60 8.03
C LEU A 17 -0.32 7.36 7.03
N PHE A 18 0.05 8.61 6.74
CA PHE A 18 -0.58 9.41 5.71
C PHE A 18 0.35 9.62 4.52
N VAL A 19 -0.24 9.72 3.33
CA VAL A 19 0.49 9.97 2.09
C VAL A 19 0.51 11.48 1.81
N GLN A 20 1.70 12.03 1.59
CA GLN A 20 1.89 13.45 1.27
C GLN A 20 1.03 13.85 0.06
N ASN A 21 0.40 15.02 0.13
CA ASN A 21 -0.45 15.60 -0.90
C ASN A 21 -1.71 14.77 -1.24
N SER A 22 -2.02 13.73 -0.45
CA SER A 22 -3.28 13.00 -0.54
C SER A 22 -4.21 13.40 0.60
N ALA A 23 -5.47 13.70 0.29
CA ALA A 23 -6.48 13.89 1.34
C ALA A 23 -6.61 12.62 2.19
N ILE A 24 -6.60 12.77 3.51
CA ILE A 24 -6.77 11.63 4.42
C ILE A 24 -8.25 11.25 4.50
N ALA A 25 -8.52 9.96 4.72
CA ALA A 25 -9.81 9.59 5.29
C ALA A 25 -9.96 10.27 6.64
N THR A 26 -11.12 10.88 6.91
CA THR A 26 -11.37 11.58 8.18
C THR A 26 -11.25 10.60 9.35
N GLN A 27 -10.44 10.95 10.34
CA GLN A 27 -10.25 10.13 11.54
C GLN A 27 -11.16 10.64 12.64
N THR A 28 -12.19 9.87 12.94
CA THR A 28 -13.17 10.17 13.99
C THR A 28 -12.73 9.51 15.29
N PRO A 29 -12.50 10.27 16.38
CA PRO A 29 -12.16 9.69 17.67
C PRO A 29 -13.38 9.04 18.32
N THR A 30 -13.13 8.10 19.23
CA THR A 30 -14.13 7.65 20.21
C THR A 30 -13.92 8.44 21.50
N VAL A 31 -14.99 8.97 22.09
CA VAL A 31 -14.96 9.77 23.31
C VAL A 31 -16.30 9.66 24.03
N THR A 32 -16.28 9.62 25.36
CA THR A 32 -17.47 9.71 26.21
C THR A 32 -17.60 11.12 26.80
N GLY A 33 -18.82 11.58 27.06
CA GLY A 33 -19.09 12.97 27.47
C GLY A 33 -19.17 13.95 26.29
N THR A 34 -19.32 15.24 26.60
CA THR A 34 -19.46 16.30 25.56
C THR A 34 -18.16 17.05 25.38
N ILE A 35 -17.84 17.45 24.15
CA ILE A 35 -16.64 18.24 23.82
C ILE A 35 -17.05 19.70 23.60
N SER A 36 -16.25 20.63 24.11
CA SER A 36 -16.35 22.06 23.78
C SER A 36 -15.14 22.59 23.00
N SER A 37 -13.96 22.00 23.24
CA SER A 37 -12.72 22.38 22.58
C SER A 37 -11.78 21.19 22.47
N CYS A 38 -10.99 21.15 21.40
CA CYS A 38 -9.93 20.18 21.18
C CYS A 38 -8.61 20.88 20.83
N SER A 39 -7.49 20.31 21.26
CA SER A 39 -6.15 20.78 20.92
C SER A 39 -5.20 19.62 20.69
N SER A 40 -4.09 19.90 19.99
CA SER A 40 -2.97 18.97 19.77
C SER A 40 -1.67 19.60 20.27
N SER A 41 -0.80 18.80 20.88
CA SER A 41 0.58 19.21 21.20
C SER A 41 1.58 18.10 20.80
N PRO A 42 2.59 18.37 19.95
CA PRO A 42 2.84 19.64 19.26
C PRO A 42 1.72 20.01 18.25
N ALA A 43 1.85 21.16 17.58
CA ALA A 43 0.93 21.52 16.49
C ALA A 43 0.98 20.46 15.39
N LEU A 44 -0.20 20.10 14.84
CA LEU A 44 -0.28 19.11 13.76
C LEU A 44 0.58 19.50 12.55
N PRO A 45 1.08 18.51 11.78
CA PRO A 45 1.80 18.77 10.54
C PRO A 45 1.00 19.66 9.57
N SER A 46 1.71 20.47 8.79
CA SER A 46 1.10 21.38 7.83
C SER A 46 0.13 20.66 6.87
N GLY A 47 -1.11 21.17 6.81
CA GLY A 47 -2.17 20.63 5.98
C GLY A 47 -3.10 19.63 6.69
N LEU A 48 -2.75 19.18 7.89
CA LEU A 48 -3.68 18.50 8.79
C LEU A 48 -4.39 19.50 9.71
N SER A 49 -5.63 19.20 10.06
CA SER A 49 -6.47 20.03 10.92
C SER A 49 -7.22 19.17 11.92
N LEU A 50 -7.36 19.69 13.15
CA LEU A 50 -8.19 19.12 14.20
C LEU A 50 -9.42 19.99 14.37
N ASN A 51 -10.61 19.42 14.20
CA ASN A 51 -11.84 20.14 14.47
C ASN A 51 -11.99 20.37 15.98
N SER A 52 -12.09 21.64 16.39
CA SER A 52 -12.13 22.03 17.81
C SER A 52 -13.39 21.54 18.54
N ALA A 53 -14.50 21.29 17.84
CA ALA A 53 -15.77 20.93 18.47
C ALA A 53 -15.94 19.41 18.69
N ASN A 54 -15.24 18.57 17.94
CA ASN A 54 -15.44 17.11 18.00
C ASN A 54 -14.15 16.28 17.88
N CYS A 55 -12.98 16.94 17.88
CA CYS A 55 -11.68 16.29 17.74
C CYS A 55 -11.55 15.46 16.46
N VAL A 56 -12.32 15.70 15.39
CA VAL A 56 -12.11 14.98 14.12
C VAL A 56 -10.83 15.48 13.46
N LEU A 57 -9.94 14.56 13.08
CA LEU A 57 -8.71 14.85 12.33
C LEU A 57 -8.97 14.68 10.82
N SER A 58 -8.65 15.69 10.03
CA SER A 58 -8.85 15.73 8.58
C SER A 58 -7.77 16.56 7.89
N GLY A 59 -7.76 16.55 6.56
CA GLY A 59 -6.91 17.43 5.75
C GLY A 59 -6.05 16.69 4.73
N THR A 60 -5.04 17.40 4.23
CA THR A 60 -4.08 16.93 3.22
C THR A 60 -2.68 17.30 3.69
N PRO A 61 -1.89 16.38 4.24
CA PRO A 61 -0.55 16.69 4.74
C PRO A 61 0.36 17.10 3.58
N THR A 62 1.17 18.14 3.79
CA THR A 62 1.99 18.75 2.73
C THR A 62 3.48 18.57 2.93
N VAL A 63 3.92 18.16 4.12
CA VAL A 63 5.34 18.07 4.50
C VAL A 63 5.65 16.66 4.94
N LEU A 64 6.71 16.07 4.40
CA LEU A 64 7.20 14.75 4.81
C LEU A 64 7.67 14.79 6.26
N GLN A 65 7.36 13.72 6.98
CA GLN A 65 7.70 13.61 8.39
C GLN A 65 7.81 12.14 8.78
N GLY A 66 8.89 11.78 9.48
CA GLY A 66 8.95 10.49 10.17
C GLY A 66 7.87 10.40 11.26
N ALA A 67 7.65 9.19 11.79
CA ALA A 67 6.70 8.97 12.87
C ALA A 67 6.97 9.91 14.06
N ALA A 68 5.98 10.70 14.44
CA ALA A 68 6.03 11.58 15.62
C ALA A 68 4.73 11.50 16.42
N ASN A 69 4.84 11.70 17.74
CA ASN A 69 3.71 11.61 18.66
C ASN A 69 3.04 12.97 18.88
N TYR A 70 1.71 12.97 18.93
CA TYR A 70 0.86 14.12 19.21
C TYR A 70 -0.10 13.78 20.33
N THR A 71 -0.12 14.61 21.36
CA THR A 71 -1.12 14.52 22.42
C THR A 71 -2.34 15.32 22.02
N ILE A 72 -3.46 14.63 21.81
CA ILE A 72 -4.77 15.24 21.55
C ILE A 72 -5.52 15.37 22.88
N THR A 73 -5.99 16.58 23.19
CA THR A 73 -6.74 16.88 24.41
C THR A 73 -8.15 17.35 24.05
N ALA A 74 -9.15 16.73 24.67
CA ALA A 74 -10.55 17.12 24.57
C ALA A 74 -11.02 17.72 25.89
N THR A 75 -11.68 18.87 25.86
CA THR A 75 -12.03 19.64 27.06
C THR A 75 -13.48 20.13 27.01
N ASN A 76 -14.13 20.15 28.17
CA ASN A 76 -15.35 20.91 28.43
C ASN A 76 -15.28 21.65 29.78
N SER A 77 -16.36 22.32 30.16
CA SER A 77 -16.43 23.12 31.39
C SER A 77 -16.25 22.32 32.68
N THR A 78 -16.37 20.98 32.64
CA THR A 78 -16.31 20.11 33.82
C THR A 78 -15.05 19.23 33.86
N GLY A 79 -14.25 19.19 32.79
CA GLY A 79 -12.98 18.47 32.81
C GLY A 79 -12.35 18.31 31.42
N SER A 80 -11.29 17.50 31.37
CA SER A 80 -10.58 17.16 30.13
C SER A 80 -10.07 15.72 30.14
N THR A 81 -9.82 15.18 28.95
CA THR A 81 -9.12 13.92 28.74
C THR A 81 -8.13 14.07 27.59
N SER A 82 -7.11 13.23 27.55
CA SER A 82 -6.12 13.25 26.47
C SER A 82 -5.72 11.86 26.02
N THR A 83 -5.23 11.77 24.79
CA THR A 83 -4.68 10.55 24.20
C THR A 83 -3.49 10.89 23.31
N THR A 84 -2.58 9.94 23.14
CA THR A 84 -1.42 10.12 22.25
C THR A 84 -1.66 9.35 20.96
N ILE A 85 -1.49 10.03 19.83
CA ILE A 85 -1.49 9.43 18.50
C ILE A 85 -0.10 9.54 17.88
N SER A 86 0.27 8.60 17.03
CA SER A 86 1.49 8.68 16.22
C SER A 86 1.12 8.98 14.78
N ILE A 87 1.81 9.92 14.14
CA ILE A 87 1.60 10.30 12.74
C ILE A 87 2.93 10.25 12.00
N GLU A 88 2.96 9.48 10.91
CA GLU A 88 4.00 9.50 9.88
C GLU A 88 3.41 10.03 8.58
N ILE A 89 4.16 10.89 7.88
CA ILE A 89 3.81 11.40 6.54
C ILE A 89 4.88 10.95 5.55
N SER A 90 4.47 10.07 4.63
CA SER A 90 5.35 9.46 3.63
C SER A 90 4.99 9.88 2.22
N ASP A 91 5.97 9.86 1.31
CA ASP A 91 5.76 9.97 -0.14
C ASP A 91 5.44 8.60 -0.78
N LEU A 92 5.43 7.53 0.01
CA LEU A 92 5.13 6.18 -0.43
C LEU A 92 3.73 5.73 0.01
N PRO A 93 2.95 5.14 -0.91
CA PRO A 93 1.72 4.43 -0.57
C PRO A 93 1.93 3.25 0.40
N ILE A 94 0.87 2.86 1.12
CA ILE A 94 0.94 1.78 2.13
C ILE A 94 1.43 0.44 1.58
N GLN A 95 1.16 0.12 0.32
CA GLN A 95 1.61 -1.10 -0.32
C GLN A 95 3.13 -1.17 -0.50
N CYS A 96 3.84 -0.04 -0.42
CA CYS A 96 5.30 -0.02 -0.35
C CYS A 96 5.84 -0.38 1.04
N LEU A 97 4.99 -0.40 2.07
CA LEU A 97 5.38 -0.74 3.44
C LEU A 97 4.77 -2.08 3.90
N SER A 98 3.70 -2.53 3.24
CA SER A 98 2.99 -3.76 3.56
C SER A 98 2.79 -4.61 2.30
N TYR A 99 3.65 -5.61 2.13
CA TYR A 99 3.64 -6.57 1.02
C TYR A 99 4.20 -7.93 1.43
N THR A 100 3.87 -8.97 0.68
CA THR A 100 4.51 -10.29 0.79
C THR A 100 5.73 -10.37 -0.13
N SER A 101 6.86 -10.86 0.38
CA SER A 101 8.04 -11.10 -0.46
C SER A 101 7.97 -12.49 -1.10
N ILE A 102 8.22 -12.55 -2.41
CA ILE A 102 8.29 -13.80 -3.17
C ILE A 102 9.64 -13.82 -3.88
N SER A 103 10.37 -14.93 -3.82
CA SER A 103 11.61 -15.06 -4.59
C SER A 103 11.31 -14.98 -6.08
N GLY A 104 12.10 -14.19 -6.79
CA GLY A 104 12.13 -14.11 -8.25
C GLY A 104 13.17 -15.01 -8.89
N ASP A 105 14.00 -15.71 -8.12
CA ASP A 105 15.14 -16.45 -8.67
C ASP A 105 14.71 -17.67 -9.50
N ASP A 106 13.70 -18.41 -9.05
CA ASP A 106 13.11 -19.54 -9.79
C ASP A 106 12.12 -19.09 -10.87
N ARG A 107 11.99 -17.77 -11.07
CA ARG A 107 11.08 -17.11 -12.00
C ARG A 107 11.80 -16.32 -13.08
N TYR A 108 13.13 -16.41 -13.14
CA TYR A 108 13.89 -15.64 -14.10
C TYR A 108 13.45 -15.94 -15.53
N LYS A 109 13.23 -14.89 -16.33
CA LYS A 109 12.68 -14.99 -17.69
C LYS A 109 13.47 -15.91 -18.63
N ALA A 110 14.78 -16.05 -18.44
CA ALA A 110 15.61 -16.93 -19.26
C ALA A 110 15.96 -18.26 -18.56
N LEU A 111 15.33 -18.57 -17.42
CA LEU A 111 15.49 -19.84 -16.74
C LEU A 111 14.77 -20.94 -17.54
N THR A 112 15.52 -21.97 -17.94
CA THR A 112 14.96 -23.19 -18.54
C THR A 112 14.18 -23.99 -17.51
N ASN A 113 13.05 -24.53 -17.89
CA ASN A 113 12.19 -25.29 -16.99
C ASN A 113 12.89 -26.54 -16.45
N THR A 114 13.06 -26.62 -15.14
CA THR A 114 13.46 -27.84 -14.43
C THR A 114 12.24 -28.54 -13.83
N THR A 115 11.27 -27.75 -13.36
CA THR A 115 9.97 -28.20 -12.84
C THR A 115 8.91 -27.22 -13.32
N THR A 116 7.84 -27.70 -13.96
CA THR A 116 6.73 -26.83 -14.37
C THR A 116 5.86 -26.49 -13.16
N LEU A 117 5.74 -25.19 -12.88
CA LEU A 117 4.99 -24.60 -11.78
C LEU A 117 3.92 -23.62 -12.31
N CYS A 118 2.97 -23.25 -11.45
CA CYS A 118 1.93 -22.27 -11.75
C CYS A 118 1.67 -21.36 -10.53
N ASP A 119 1.15 -20.15 -10.76
CA ASP A 119 0.93 -19.15 -9.70
C ASP A 119 -0.49 -19.15 -9.11
N ASN A 120 -1.21 -20.27 -9.16
CA ASN A 120 -2.59 -20.37 -8.69
C ASN A 120 -2.75 -20.49 -7.16
N THR A 121 -1.68 -20.76 -6.43
CA THR A 121 -1.66 -20.86 -4.96
C THR A 121 -0.89 -19.72 -4.29
N VAL A 122 0.06 -19.12 -5.00
CA VAL A 122 0.94 -18.07 -4.48
C VAL A 122 0.32 -16.69 -4.65
N MET A 123 -0.35 -16.45 -5.79
CA MET A 123 -0.96 -15.17 -6.10
C MET A 123 -2.42 -15.18 -5.71
N ASN A 124 -2.93 -14.09 -5.13
CA ASN A 124 -4.32 -13.99 -4.68
C ASN A 124 -4.88 -12.55 -4.75
N GLY A 125 -4.20 -11.65 -5.47
CA GLY A 125 -4.55 -10.23 -5.51
C GLY A 125 -4.03 -9.41 -4.32
N SER A 126 -3.21 -9.97 -3.44
CA SER A 126 -2.44 -9.21 -2.44
C SER A 126 -1.22 -8.54 -3.06
N TRP A 127 -0.71 -7.50 -2.40
CA TRP A 127 0.52 -6.84 -2.81
C TRP A 127 1.74 -7.72 -2.56
N VAL A 128 2.56 -7.91 -3.60
CA VAL A 128 3.77 -8.70 -3.55
C VAL A 128 4.98 -7.92 -4.05
N ARG A 129 6.15 -8.25 -3.52
CA ARG A 129 7.45 -7.80 -4.01
C ARG A 129 8.26 -9.01 -4.46
N PHE A 130 8.78 -8.99 -5.68
CA PHE A 130 9.80 -9.95 -6.07
C PHE A 130 11.14 -9.60 -5.43
N THR A 131 11.81 -10.59 -4.85
CA THR A 131 13.11 -10.46 -4.17
C THR A 131 14.11 -11.47 -4.74
N GLY A 132 15.39 -11.34 -4.37
CA GLY A 132 16.48 -12.14 -4.94
C GLY A 132 17.23 -11.39 -6.02
N THR A 133 17.93 -12.14 -6.88
CA THR A 133 18.73 -11.61 -7.99
C THR A 133 17.84 -10.94 -9.03
N TYR A 134 16.71 -11.57 -9.35
CA TYR A 134 15.74 -11.10 -10.34
C TYR A 134 14.48 -10.58 -9.64
N SER A 135 14.50 -9.30 -9.27
CA SER A 135 13.54 -8.70 -8.32
C SER A 135 12.47 -7.84 -8.99
N GLN A 136 12.38 -7.86 -10.32
CA GLN A 136 11.38 -7.12 -11.08
C GLN A 136 10.57 -8.06 -11.96
N LEU A 137 9.28 -7.77 -12.17
CA LEU A 137 8.50 -8.46 -13.20
C LEU A 137 9.14 -8.19 -14.58
N SER A 138 9.24 -9.22 -15.41
CA SER A 138 9.81 -9.11 -16.75
C SER A 138 9.02 -8.09 -17.57
N THR A 139 9.71 -7.16 -18.22
CA THR A 139 9.08 -6.12 -19.07
C THR A 139 9.13 -6.47 -20.55
N SER A 140 9.48 -7.72 -20.87
CA SER A 140 9.61 -8.23 -22.22
C SER A 140 9.16 -9.69 -22.27
N SER A 141 8.55 -10.10 -23.37
CA SER A 141 8.22 -11.50 -23.59
C SER A 141 9.47 -12.37 -23.62
N ALA A 142 9.43 -13.52 -22.95
CA ALA A 142 10.51 -14.49 -22.93
C ALA A 142 10.32 -15.63 -23.96
N GLY A 143 9.15 -15.72 -24.59
CA GLY A 143 8.72 -16.93 -25.31
C GLY A 143 7.85 -17.82 -24.43
N TYR A 144 7.83 -19.12 -24.67
CA TYR A 144 7.08 -20.09 -23.86
C TYR A 144 8.03 -21.14 -23.25
N SER A 145 7.57 -21.89 -22.26
CA SER A 145 8.34 -22.94 -21.58
C SER A 145 9.65 -22.47 -20.91
N LEU A 146 9.62 -21.27 -20.32
CA LEU A 146 10.69 -20.69 -19.49
C LEU A 146 10.13 -20.27 -18.12
N CYS A 147 10.98 -19.83 -17.19
CA CYS A 147 10.58 -19.39 -15.85
C CYS A 147 9.83 -20.51 -15.07
N ASN A 148 10.20 -21.77 -15.31
CA ASN A 148 9.55 -22.91 -14.68
C ASN A 148 8.03 -22.91 -14.92
N THR A 149 7.57 -22.56 -16.12
CA THR A 149 6.14 -22.58 -16.48
C THR A 149 5.94 -22.79 -17.98
N SER A 150 4.72 -23.16 -18.40
CA SER A 150 4.42 -23.35 -19.82
C SER A 150 4.18 -22.01 -20.52
N ALA A 151 3.45 -21.08 -19.87
CA ALA A 151 3.23 -19.73 -20.38
C ALA A 151 3.91 -18.67 -19.52
N THR A 152 4.76 -17.88 -20.17
CA THR A 152 5.56 -16.87 -19.49
C THR A 152 4.80 -15.55 -19.39
N GLY A 153 4.55 -15.11 -18.16
CA GLY A 153 3.91 -13.83 -17.88
C GLY A 153 4.92 -12.69 -17.88
N TYR A 154 4.67 -11.66 -18.68
CA TYR A 154 5.47 -10.44 -18.71
C TYR A 154 4.58 -9.20 -18.73
N LEU A 155 5.12 -8.08 -18.26
CA LEU A 155 4.44 -6.81 -18.25
C LEU A 155 4.37 -6.23 -19.67
N ASN A 156 3.15 -5.97 -20.13
CA ASN A 156 2.85 -5.34 -21.42
C ASN A 156 2.47 -3.86 -21.26
N THR A 157 2.87 -3.24 -20.15
CA THR A 157 2.63 -1.84 -19.81
C THR A 157 3.93 -1.23 -19.31
N ALA A 158 4.14 0.06 -19.52
CA ALA A 158 5.30 0.73 -18.93
C ALA A 158 5.22 0.71 -17.40
N LEU A 159 6.37 0.51 -16.75
CA LEU A 159 6.47 0.65 -15.29
C LEU A 159 6.23 2.11 -14.87
N PRO A 160 5.67 2.35 -13.68
CA PRO A 160 5.56 3.69 -13.13
C PRO A 160 6.94 4.33 -12.98
N SER A 161 7.11 5.56 -13.49
CA SER A 161 8.40 6.25 -13.49
C SER A 161 8.62 7.08 -12.24
N THR A 162 7.55 7.56 -11.61
CA THR A 162 7.63 8.45 -10.44
C THR A 162 7.50 7.65 -9.15
N ARG A 163 8.34 7.95 -8.16
CA ARG A 163 8.24 7.35 -6.82
C ARG A 163 6.87 7.62 -6.20
N GLY A 164 6.28 6.61 -5.59
CA GLY A 164 4.94 6.63 -5.01
C GLY A 164 3.80 6.51 -6.03
N GLN A 165 4.09 6.54 -7.33
CA GLN A 165 3.07 6.42 -8.37
C GLN A 165 2.51 5.01 -8.42
N VAL A 166 1.18 4.92 -8.49
CA VAL A 166 0.43 3.68 -8.74
C VAL A 166 -0.15 3.73 -10.15
N VAL A 167 0.04 2.67 -10.93
CA VAL A 167 -0.53 2.55 -12.28
C VAL A 167 -1.21 1.21 -12.46
N SER A 168 -2.33 1.21 -13.18
CA SER A 168 -2.93 0.01 -13.74
C SER A 168 -2.07 -0.49 -14.90
N GLY A 169 -1.86 -1.80 -14.98
CA GLY A 169 -1.13 -2.42 -16.08
C GLY A 169 -1.70 -3.77 -16.48
N THR A 170 -1.18 -4.31 -17.58
CA THR A 170 -1.57 -5.63 -18.08
C THR A 170 -0.35 -6.54 -18.12
N VAL A 171 -0.49 -7.74 -17.55
CA VAL A 171 0.45 -8.84 -17.78
C VAL A 171 -0.10 -9.69 -18.91
N CYS A 172 0.72 -9.89 -19.93
CA CYS A 172 0.46 -10.82 -21.03
C CYS A 172 1.18 -12.13 -20.76
N TYR A 173 0.53 -13.24 -21.10
CA TYR A 173 1.13 -14.57 -21.03
C TYR A 173 1.39 -15.10 -22.43
N HIS A 174 2.67 -15.30 -22.74
CA HIS A 174 3.07 -15.87 -24.02
C HIS A 174 2.84 -17.38 -24.00
N TRP A 175 2.04 -17.88 -24.95
CA TRP A 175 1.78 -19.30 -25.15
C TRP A 175 2.01 -19.67 -26.62
N THR A 176 2.91 -20.62 -26.87
CA THR A 176 3.26 -21.15 -28.20
C THR A 176 3.61 -20.06 -29.24
N THR A 177 2.65 -19.64 -30.05
CA THR A 177 2.82 -18.66 -31.13
C THR A 177 2.23 -17.29 -30.80
N SER A 178 1.37 -17.23 -29.77
CA SER A 178 0.73 -16.00 -29.31
C SER A 178 1.53 -15.41 -28.16
N ASN A 179 1.96 -14.16 -28.32
CA ASN A 179 2.71 -13.47 -27.28
C ASN A 179 1.81 -12.96 -26.14
N CYS A 180 0.49 -12.99 -26.28
CA CYS A 180 -0.46 -12.57 -25.24
C CYS A 180 -1.75 -13.38 -25.34
N GLU A 181 -1.64 -14.69 -25.17
CA GLU A 181 -2.79 -15.60 -25.26
C GLU A 181 -3.76 -15.43 -24.09
N PHE A 182 -3.19 -15.22 -22.90
CA PHE A 182 -3.94 -14.88 -21.70
C PHE A 182 -3.43 -13.55 -21.17
N SER A 183 -4.24 -12.91 -20.32
CA SER A 183 -3.81 -11.70 -19.64
C SER A 183 -4.45 -11.54 -18.26
N ASN A 184 -3.82 -10.69 -17.45
CA ASN A 184 -4.34 -10.20 -16.18
C ASN A 184 -4.16 -8.69 -16.10
N THR A 185 -5.15 -8.01 -15.53
CA THR A 185 -5.01 -6.62 -15.09
C THR A 185 -4.40 -6.60 -13.70
N ILE A 186 -3.40 -5.75 -13.50
CA ILE A 186 -2.66 -5.62 -12.25
C ILE A 186 -2.55 -4.16 -11.83
N GLN A 187 -2.16 -3.93 -10.58
CA GLN A 187 -1.67 -2.62 -10.11
C GLN A 187 -0.17 -2.70 -9.83
N ILE A 188 0.55 -1.62 -10.11
CA ILE A 188 2.00 -1.52 -9.95
C ILE A 188 2.30 -0.24 -9.20
N THR A 189 3.10 -0.32 -8.14
CA THR A 189 3.56 0.86 -7.41
C THR A 189 5.08 0.96 -7.44
N HIS A 190 5.61 2.14 -7.75
CA HIS A 190 7.05 2.41 -7.68
C HIS A 190 7.43 2.86 -6.26
N CYS A 191 8.17 2.03 -5.54
CA CYS A 191 8.55 2.29 -4.15
C CYS A 191 9.95 2.92 -4.01
N GLY A 192 10.45 3.56 -5.07
CA GLY A 192 11.75 4.20 -5.13
C GLY A 192 12.84 3.28 -5.69
N THR A 193 13.22 2.23 -4.96
CA THR A 193 14.29 1.30 -5.40
C THR A 193 13.76 -0.07 -5.84
N TYR A 194 12.45 -0.30 -5.72
CA TYR A 194 11.79 -1.53 -6.12
C TYR A 194 10.34 -1.23 -6.50
N PHE A 195 9.67 -2.26 -7.03
CA PHE A 195 8.26 -2.22 -7.36
C PHE A 195 7.50 -3.24 -6.52
N VAL A 196 6.26 -2.91 -6.18
CA VAL A 196 5.28 -3.86 -5.66
C VAL A 196 4.14 -4.00 -6.65
N TYR A 197 3.58 -5.20 -6.69
CA TYR A 197 2.59 -5.60 -7.69
C TYR A 197 1.39 -6.19 -6.99
N GLN A 198 0.19 -5.79 -7.40
CA GLN A 198 -1.04 -6.46 -7.00
C GLN A 198 -1.38 -7.48 -8.09
N LEU A 199 -1.00 -8.75 -7.85
CA LEU A 199 -1.08 -9.81 -8.86
C LEU A 199 -2.24 -10.76 -8.57
N PRO A 200 -3.26 -10.85 -9.45
CA PRO A 200 -4.33 -11.84 -9.31
C PRO A 200 -3.83 -13.24 -9.68
N ILE A 201 -4.65 -14.24 -9.35
CA ILE A 201 -4.45 -15.63 -9.82
C ILE A 201 -4.43 -15.64 -11.36
N PRO A 202 -3.46 -16.32 -12.01
CA PRO A 202 -3.49 -16.51 -13.45
C PRO A 202 -4.73 -17.28 -13.94
N PRO A 203 -5.22 -17.03 -15.16
CA PRO A 203 -6.42 -17.69 -15.69
C PRO A 203 -6.36 -19.22 -15.77
N ASN A 204 -5.16 -19.82 -15.79
CA ASN A 204 -4.96 -21.27 -15.87
C ASN A 204 -3.69 -21.68 -15.07
N CYS A 205 -3.65 -22.90 -14.53
CA CYS A 205 -2.49 -23.44 -13.80
C CYS A 205 -1.36 -23.93 -14.74
N SER A 206 -1.07 -23.16 -15.78
CA SER A 206 0.13 -23.36 -16.62
C SER A 206 0.88 -22.04 -16.83
N LEU A 207 0.55 -21.03 -16.03
CA LEU A 207 0.98 -19.65 -16.18
C LEU A 207 1.71 -19.21 -14.90
N ARG A 208 2.80 -18.46 -15.07
CA ARG A 208 3.50 -17.76 -13.98
C ARG A 208 3.92 -16.37 -14.40
N TYR A 209 4.03 -15.50 -13.41
CA TYR A 209 4.66 -14.19 -13.56
C TYR A 209 6.19 -14.35 -13.55
N CYS A 210 6.84 -13.99 -14.66
CA CYS A 210 8.29 -14.11 -14.83
C CYS A 210 9.01 -12.85 -14.38
N THR A 211 10.25 -12.98 -13.91
CA THR A 211 11.09 -11.90 -13.41
C THR A 211 12.30 -11.61 -14.30
N GLN A 212 12.94 -10.47 -14.07
CA GLN A 212 14.18 -10.05 -14.73
C GLN A 212 15.11 -9.29 -13.78
#